data_AF-A0A8H5FDN2-F1
#
_entry.id   AF-A0A8H5FDN2-F1
#
_cell.length_a   1.000
_cell.length_b   1.000
_cell.length_c   1.000
_cell.angle_alpha   90.00
_cell.angle_beta   90.00
_cell.angle_gamma   90.00
#
_symmetry.space_group_name_H-M   'P 1'
#
loop_
_entity.id
_entity.type
_entity.pdbx_description
1 polymer ?
#
loop_
_entity_poly.entity_id
_entity_poly.type
_entity_poly.pdbx_seq_one_letter_code
_entity_poly.pdbx_strand_id
1 'polypeptide(L)'
;MTEEKCLDPLVADKIGEYVKLKAIRLSSNKVVYIGGEDLIQTLVADATLMDNTRAKEGVSEMEILFRLLNAYQSRTGQHFATGPATTTPTPEAATPAPKKKAVKKEAEDELEIDESTVGIGSIAAGGRYDNLVTTIVAGANGVLPGTKLPNVPCIGVSIEMDRIFALVWPKLVEKSVRAKEMFVYVISAGDSLLEEWIGLVRELREAGVKTDFLAKTKPKLSAQFAAGEKDEVPFAVIVGTEELGEGFVTVKEQRWVVEGRKTVKVESADKGTKVRRSELAEWLKATGAWAERETREWAYGVLFLLLIFKIELMDEISICDVDFLDL
;
A
#
# COMPACT_ATOMS: atom_id res chain seq x y z
N MET A 1 -15.08 1.79 -33.55
CA MET A 1 -16.43 1.21 -33.30
C MET A 1 -17.17 0.94 -34.60
N THR A 2 -17.26 1.91 -35.50
CA THR A 2 -17.93 1.78 -36.80
C THR A 2 -17.14 0.92 -37.79
N GLU A 3 -15.82 1.06 -37.87
CA GLU A 3 -14.97 0.32 -38.83
C GLU A 3 -14.61 -1.09 -38.34
N GLU A 4 -14.13 -1.24 -37.10
CA GLU A 4 -13.67 -2.54 -36.57
C GLU A 4 -14.80 -3.44 -36.05
N LYS A 5 -15.85 -2.85 -35.47
CA LYS A 5 -16.99 -3.60 -34.90
C LYS A 5 -18.25 -3.51 -35.77
N CYS A 6 -18.14 -2.91 -36.96
CA CYS A 6 -19.24 -2.73 -37.91
C CYS A 6 -20.51 -2.11 -37.29
N LEU A 7 -20.36 -1.22 -36.29
CA LEU A 7 -21.49 -0.57 -35.64
C LEU A 7 -22.04 0.55 -36.52
N ASP A 8 -23.37 0.71 -36.55
CA ASP A 8 -24.00 1.82 -37.27
C ASP A 8 -23.48 3.18 -36.73
N PRO A 9 -23.06 4.12 -37.60
CA PRO A 9 -22.55 5.42 -37.18
C PRO A 9 -23.50 6.22 -36.29
N LEU A 10 -24.82 6.20 -36.57
CA LEU A 10 -25.81 6.92 -35.77
C LEU A 10 -25.97 6.32 -34.38
N VAL A 11 -25.80 5.00 -34.25
CA VAL A 11 -25.80 4.31 -32.96
C VAL A 11 -24.53 4.63 -32.18
N ALA A 12 -23.38 4.68 -32.87
CA ALA A 12 -22.11 5.06 -32.24
C ALA A 12 -22.15 6.50 -31.71
N ASP A 13 -22.77 7.43 -32.44
CA ASP A 13 -22.94 8.81 -32.01
C ASP A 13 -23.82 8.92 -30.77
N LYS A 14 -24.96 8.20 -30.74
CA LYS A 14 -25.84 8.11 -29.55
C LYS A 14 -25.12 7.55 -28.32
N ILE A 15 -24.28 6.52 -28.49
CA ILE A 15 -23.46 5.99 -27.38
C ILE A 15 -22.47 7.07 -26.92
N GLY A 16 -21.89 7.82 -27.86
CA GLY A 16 -20.96 8.91 -27.59
C GLY A 16 -21.55 10.02 -26.73
N GLU A 17 -22.85 10.33 -26.87
CA GLU A 17 -23.54 11.32 -26.06
C GLU A 17 -23.48 10.97 -24.56
N TYR A 18 -23.80 9.73 -24.21
CA TYR A 18 -23.75 9.28 -22.80
C TYR A 18 -22.34 9.05 -22.28
N VAL A 19 -21.44 8.46 -23.08
CA VAL A 19 -20.06 8.13 -22.64
C VAL A 19 -19.24 9.38 -22.33
N LYS A 20 -19.54 10.51 -23.00
CA LYS A 20 -18.82 11.78 -22.82
C LYS A 20 -19.33 12.61 -21.62
N LEU A 21 -20.45 12.24 -20.98
CA LEU A 21 -21.05 13.02 -19.88
C LEU A 21 -20.13 13.20 -18.66
N LYS A 22 -19.01 12.47 -18.58
CA LYS A 22 -18.00 12.63 -17.53
C LYS A 22 -17.31 14.01 -17.52
N ALA A 23 -17.35 14.77 -18.62
CA ALA A 23 -16.75 16.09 -18.70
C ALA A 23 -17.47 17.01 -19.71
N ILE A 24 -17.99 18.14 -19.25
CA ILE A 24 -18.47 19.21 -20.14
C ILE A 24 -17.35 20.23 -20.38
N ARG A 25 -17.02 20.50 -21.64
CA ARG A 25 -16.12 21.59 -22.01
C ARG A 25 -16.94 22.86 -22.22
N LEU A 26 -16.74 23.86 -21.38
CA LEU A 26 -17.35 25.18 -21.57
C LEU A 26 -16.57 26.01 -22.60
N SER A 27 -17.26 26.97 -23.24
CA SER A 27 -16.76 27.80 -24.35
C SER A 27 -15.48 28.59 -24.04
N SER A 28 -15.09 28.73 -22.78
CA SER A 28 -13.87 29.43 -22.33
C SER A 28 -12.65 28.52 -22.14
N ASN A 29 -12.57 27.37 -22.84
CA ASN A 29 -11.48 26.39 -22.69
C ASN A 29 -11.35 25.78 -21.27
N LYS A 30 -12.41 25.89 -20.45
CA LYS A 30 -12.51 25.32 -19.11
C LYS A 30 -13.28 24.01 -19.17
N VAL A 31 -12.64 22.90 -18.82
CA VAL A 31 -13.29 21.60 -18.67
C VAL A 31 -13.91 21.55 -17.27
N VAL A 32 -15.22 21.36 -17.19
CA VAL A 32 -15.95 21.10 -15.95
C VAL A 32 -16.29 19.61 -15.93
N TYR A 33 -15.76 18.89 -14.94
CA TYR A 33 -16.13 17.51 -14.71
C TYR A 33 -17.51 17.47 -14.06
N ILE A 34 -18.51 16.99 -14.79
CA ILE A 34 -19.82 16.68 -14.20
C ILE A 34 -19.69 15.29 -13.62
N GLY A 35 -19.43 15.25 -12.31
CA GLY A 35 -19.28 14.02 -11.55
C GLY A 35 -20.19 14.02 -10.34
N GLY A 36 -20.65 12.84 -9.94
CA GLY A 36 -21.47 12.68 -8.75
C GLY A 36 -22.93 13.06 -8.96
N GLU A 37 -23.46 13.90 -8.09
CA GLU A 37 -24.90 14.18 -7.98
C GLU A 37 -25.47 14.92 -9.21
N ASP A 38 -24.69 15.84 -9.79
CA ASP A 38 -25.08 16.59 -11.01
C ASP A 38 -25.25 15.68 -12.24
N LEU A 39 -24.42 14.62 -12.32
CA LEU A 39 -24.53 13.62 -13.39
C LEU A 39 -25.82 12.80 -13.21
N ILE A 40 -26.12 12.41 -11.98
CA ILE A 40 -27.35 11.65 -11.67
C ILE A 40 -28.59 12.47 -12.04
N GLN A 41 -28.63 13.77 -11.70
CA GLN A 41 -29.74 14.64 -12.08
C GLN A 41 -29.91 14.74 -13.60
N THR A 42 -28.79 14.83 -14.33
CA THR A 42 -28.80 14.85 -15.80
C THR A 42 -29.38 13.55 -16.38
N LEU A 43 -28.98 12.39 -15.83
CA LEU A 43 -29.49 11.09 -16.28
C LEU A 43 -30.97 10.88 -15.92
N VAL A 44 -31.42 11.39 -14.77
CA VAL A 44 -32.83 11.35 -14.36
C VAL A 44 -33.72 12.23 -15.25
N ALA A 45 -33.19 13.35 -15.75
CA ALA A 45 -33.92 14.24 -16.66
C ALA A 45 -34.10 13.65 -18.08
N ASP A 46 -33.32 12.64 -18.45
CA ASP A 46 -33.40 11.97 -19.74
C ASP A 46 -34.57 10.97 -19.79
N ALA A 47 -35.66 11.38 -20.43
CA ALA A 47 -36.86 10.55 -20.57
C ALA A 47 -36.61 9.24 -21.34
N THR A 48 -35.72 9.25 -22.33
CA THR A 48 -35.37 8.06 -23.12
C THR A 48 -34.59 7.04 -22.32
N LEU A 49 -33.68 7.48 -21.45
CA LEU A 49 -32.93 6.61 -20.56
C LEU A 49 -33.82 6.05 -19.43
N MET A 50 -34.69 6.89 -18.87
CA MET A 50 -35.57 6.52 -17.76
C MET A 50 -36.75 5.63 -18.16
N ASP A 51 -37.07 5.53 -19.45
CA ASP A 51 -38.02 4.54 -19.97
C ASP A 51 -37.45 3.11 -19.89
N ASN A 52 -36.13 2.95 -19.86
CA ASN A 52 -35.51 1.65 -19.69
C ASN A 52 -35.52 1.20 -18.22
N THR A 53 -36.20 0.10 -17.92
CA THR A 53 -36.34 -0.44 -16.57
C THR A 53 -35.01 -0.66 -15.85
N ARG A 54 -34.00 -1.24 -16.52
CA ARG A 54 -32.69 -1.53 -15.91
C ARG A 54 -31.88 -0.26 -15.68
N ALA A 55 -31.91 0.68 -16.62
CA ALA A 55 -31.21 1.94 -16.47
C ALA A 55 -31.80 2.77 -15.32
N LYS A 56 -33.13 2.81 -15.23
CA LYS A 56 -33.85 3.48 -14.13
C LYS A 56 -33.50 2.89 -12.76
N GLU A 57 -33.49 1.56 -12.64
CA GLU A 57 -33.08 0.87 -11.42
C GLU A 57 -31.65 1.23 -11.03
N GLY A 58 -30.70 1.14 -11.98
CA GLY A 58 -29.29 1.49 -11.72
C GLY A 58 -29.09 2.96 -11.33
N VAL A 59 -29.80 3.90 -11.95
CA VAL A 59 -29.74 5.33 -11.58
C VAL A 59 -30.32 5.57 -10.19
N SER A 60 -31.41 4.88 -9.82
CA SER A 60 -31.98 4.95 -8.47
C SER A 60 -31.04 4.38 -7.40
N GLU A 61 -30.35 3.27 -7.67
CA GLU A 61 -29.37 2.69 -6.75
C GLU A 61 -28.15 3.61 -6.59
N MET A 62 -27.68 4.23 -7.68
CA MET A 62 -26.60 5.22 -7.64
C MET A 62 -26.99 6.43 -6.79
N GLU A 63 -28.22 6.94 -6.91
CA GLU A 63 -28.70 8.04 -6.08
C GLU A 63 -28.61 7.70 -4.58
N ILE A 64 -29.04 6.50 -4.18
CA ILE A 64 -28.93 6.02 -2.80
C ILE A 64 -27.46 5.92 -2.37
N LEU A 65 -26.59 5.36 -3.23
CA LEU A 65 -25.16 5.26 -2.95
C LEU A 65 -24.53 6.63 -2.68
N PHE A 66 -24.83 7.65 -3.48
CA PHE A 66 -24.31 9.01 -3.26
C PHE A 66 -24.83 9.65 -1.96
N ARG A 67 -26.11 9.42 -1.61
CA ARG A 67 -26.65 9.86 -0.31
C ARG A 67 -25.91 9.20 0.84
N LEU A 68 -25.64 7.90 0.76
CA LEU A 68 -24.87 7.17 1.77
C LEU A 68 -23.44 7.73 1.86
N LEU A 69 -22.73 7.85 0.74
CA LEU A 69 -21.37 8.41 0.70
C LEU A 69 -21.28 9.83 1.26
N ASN A 70 -22.30 10.66 0.99
CA ASN A 70 -22.41 12.00 1.57
C ASN A 70 -22.55 11.94 3.10
N ALA A 71 -23.36 11.01 3.62
CA ALA A 71 -23.51 10.80 5.06
C ALA A 71 -22.22 10.28 5.72
N TYR A 72 -21.47 9.42 5.03
CA TYR A 72 -20.17 8.89 5.48
C TYR A 72 -19.01 9.89 5.38
N GLN A 73 -19.25 11.13 4.92
CA GLN A 73 -18.24 12.18 4.71
C GLN A 73 -17.07 11.77 3.79
N SER A 74 -17.22 10.71 3.00
CA SER A 74 -16.21 10.20 2.08
C SER A 74 -16.28 10.91 0.72
N ARG A 75 -16.04 12.23 0.68
CA ARG A 75 -16.17 13.05 -0.56
C ARG A 75 -14.91 13.15 -1.41
N THR A 76 -13.79 12.58 -1.00
CA THR A 76 -12.53 12.76 -1.73
C THR A 76 -12.37 11.72 -2.86
N GLY A 77 -12.66 12.13 -4.10
CA GLY A 77 -12.03 11.57 -5.30
C GLY A 77 -12.84 10.64 -6.21
N GLN A 78 -14.16 10.48 -6.03
CA GLN A 78 -14.92 9.57 -6.89
C GLN A 78 -15.33 10.23 -8.22
N HIS A 79 -14.77 9.75 -9.33
CA HIS A 79 -15.17 10.09 -10.70
C HIS A 79 -15.69 8.84 -11.41
N PHE A 80 -17.01 8.71 -11.54
CA PHE A 80 -17.63 7.59 -12.25
C PHE A 80 -17.30 7.66 -13.74
N ALA A 81 -16.80 6.57 -14.32
CA ALA A 81 -16.53 6.45 -15.75
C ALA A 81 -17.60 5.57 -16.39
N THR A 82 -18.48 6.14 -17.22
CA THR A 82 -19.34 5.39 -18.13
C THR A 82 -18.50 4.90 -19.33
N GLY A 83 -17.53 4.04 -19.08
CA GLY A 83 -16.79 3.30 -20.11
C GLY A 83 -17.45 1.94 -20.37
N PRO A 84 -17.21 1.30 -21.53
CA PRO A 84 -17.72 -0.04 -21.79
C PRO A 84 -17.20 -1.01 -20.74
N ALA A 85 -18.09 -1.84 -20.19
CA ALA A 85 -17.76 -2.88 -19.24
C ALA A 85 -16.67 -3.80 -19.80
N THR A 86 -15.47 -3.75 -19.22
CA THR A 86 -14.42 -4.72 -19.51
C THR A 86 -14.83 -6.04 -18.84
N THR A 87 -15.58 -6.86 -19.55
CA THR A 87 -15.72 -8.28 -19.20
C THR A 87 -14.34 -8.90 -19.27
N THR A 88 -13.79 -9.32 -18.12
CA THR A 88 -12.66 -10.25 -18.06
C THR A 88 -12.97 -11.46 -18.94
N PRO A 89 -12.16 -11.78 -19.97
CA PRO A 89 -12.37 -12.98 -20.75
C PRO A 89 -12.00 -14.19 -19.91
N THR A 90 -12.95 -15.11 -19.79
CA THR A 90 -12.76 -16.50 -19.36
C THR A 90 -11.68 -17.14 -20.24
N PRO A 91 -10.72 -17.91 -19.69
CA PRO A 91 -9.65 -18.50 -20.49
C PRO A 91 -10.20 -19.68 -21.31
N GLU A 92 -10.40 -19.47 -22.60
CA GLU A 92 -10.64 -20.54 -23.56
C GLU A 92 -9.31 -20.97 -24.22
N ALA A 93 -9.17 -22.27 -24.38
CA ALA A 93 -7.91 -22.98 -24.64
C ALA A 93 -7.17 -22.56 -25.93
N ALA A 94 -5.84 -22.58 -25.83
CA ALA A 94 -4.90 -22.25 -26.89
C ALA A 94 -5.02 -23.15 -28.14
N THR A 95 -4.89 -22.53 -29.32
CA THR A 95 -4.27 -23.17 -30.50
C THR A 95 -3.39 -22.16 -31.27
N PRO A 96 -2.24 -22.57 -31.86
CA PRO A 96 -1.21 -21.64 -32.35
C PRO A 96 -1.13 -21.56 -33.88
N ALA A 97 -0.84 -20.37 -34.43
CA ALA A 97 -0.16 -20.15 -35.71
C ALA A 97 -0.03 -18.63 -36.01
N PRO A 98 0.78 -18.16 -36.99
CA PRO A 98 2.18 -18.46 -37.29
C PRO A 98 3.04 -17.17 -37.43
N LYS A 99 4.37 -17.34 -37.45
CA LYS A 99 5.37 -16.27 -37.69
C LYS A 99 5.31 -15.68 -39.10
N LYS A 100 5.48 -14.34 -39.20
CA LYS A 100 6.12 -13.51 -40.28
C LYS A 100 5.89 -12.04 -39.90
N LYS A 101 6.68 -11.02 -40.22
CA LYS A 101 8.07 -10.77 -40.65
C LYS A 101 8.19 -9.22 -40.60
N ALA A 102 9.36 -8.68 -40.24
CA ALA A 102 9.58 -7.24 -40.04
C ALA A 102 9.40 -6.39 -41.32
N VAL A 103 8.81 -5.20 -41.18
CA VAL A 103 8.98 -4.04 -42.08
C VAL A 103 9.07 -2.75 -41.24
N LYS A 104 9.77 -1.77 -41.81
CA LYS A 104 10.54 -0.66 -41.22
C LYS A 104 9.71 0.55 -40.73
N LYS A 105 10.41 1.26 -39.84
CA LYS A 105 10.22 2.56 -39.21
C LYS A 105 10.22 3.72 -40.24
N GLU A 106 9.22 4.58 -40.19
CA GLU A 106 9.33 6.01 -40.55
C GLU A 106 8.58 6.84 -39.49
N ALA A 107 9.15 7.99 -39.18
CA ALA A 107 8.89 8.80 -38.01
C ALA A 107 7.89 9.91 -38.32
N GLU A 108 6.89 10.07 -37.46
CA GLU A 108 6.07 11.29 -37.39
C GLU A 108 5.77 11.59 -35.92
N ASP A 109 6.31 12.72 -35.47
CA ASP A 109 5.89 13.59 -34.39
C ASP A 109 5.30 12.93 -33.13
N GLU A 110 6.21 12.55 -32.25
CA GLU A 110 5.96 12.29 -30.84
C GLU A 110 5.53 13.61 -30.18
N LEU A 111 4.23 13.90 -30.22
CA LEU A 111 3.61 14.85 -29.30
C LEU A 111 3.87 14.31 -27.90
N GLU A 112 4.76 14.98 -27.16
CA GLU A 112 4.94 14.80 -25.72
C GLU A 112 3.56 14.89 -25.05
N ILE A 113 3.00 13.73 -24.74
CA ILE A 113 1.82 13.63 -23.90
C ILE A 113 2.31 13.88 -22.49
N ASP A 114 1.97 15.05 -21.96
CA ASP A 114 2.19 15.43 -20.57
C ASP A 114 1.61 14.37 -19.62
N GLU A 115 2.50 13.53 -19.08
CA GLU A 115 2.22 12.42 -18.16
C GLU A 115 1.63 12.89 -16.82
N SER A 116 1.51 14.20 -16.57
CA SER A 116 0.88 14.73 -15.34
C SER A 116 -0.64 14.55 -15.30
N THR A 117 -1.30 14.29 -16.45
CA THR A 117 -2.75 14.06 -16.55
C THR A 117 -3.12 12.64 -17.03
N VAL A 118 -2.14 11.85 -17.48
CA VAL A 118 -2.35 10.44 -17.83
C VAL A 118 -2.52 9.66 -16.54
N GLY A 119 -3.78 9.36 -16.21
CA GLY A 119 -4.17 8.77 -14.95
C GLY A 119 -3.25 7.62 -14.53
N ILE A 120 -2.70 7.76 -13.32
CA ILE A 120 -2.11 6.65 -12.57
C ILE A 120 -3.10 5.49 -12.71
N GLY A 121 -2.72 4.45 -13.45
CA GLY A 121 -3.64 3.33 -13.72
C GLY A 121 -4.22 2.79 -12.41
N SER A 122 -5.44 2.23 -12.49
CA SER A 122 -6.24 1.90 -11.31
C SER A 122 -5.45 1.13 -10.25
N ILE A 123 -5.51 1.55 -9.00
CA ILE A 123 -4.91 0.86 -7.83
C ILE A 123 -5.91 -0.02 -7.08
N ALA A 124 -7.20 0.12 -7.38
CA ALA A 124 -8.27 -0.67 -6.80
C ALA A 124 -9.41 -0.87 -7.81
N ALA A 125 -10.16 -1.95 -7.66
CA ALA A 125 -11.35 -2.25 -8.45
C ALA A 125 -12.35 -2.98 -7.57
N GLY A 126 -13.64 -2.90 -7.88
CA GLY A 126 -14.66 -3.56 -7.08
C GLY A 126 -16.04 -3.45 -7.71
N GLY A 127 -17.00 -4.10 -7.09
CA GLY A 127 -18.38 -4.08 -7.55
C GLY A 127 -19.25 -5.11 -6.83
N ARG A 128 -20.51 -5.11 -7.22
CA ARG A 128 -21.53 -6.06 -6.77
C ARG A 128 -21.60 -7.26 -7.73
N TYR A 129 -21.65 -8.48 -7.21
CA TYR A 129 -21.58 -9.74 -7.98
C TYR A 129 -22.48 -10.84 -7.41
N ASP A 130 -23.78 -10.56 -7.31
CA ASP A 130 -24.77 -11.43 -6.65
C ASP A 130 -24.86 -12.86 -7.22
N ASN A 131 -24.63 -13.06 -8.52
CA ASN A 131 -24.81 -14.38 -9.14
C ASN A 131 -23.57 -15.30 -9.04
N LEU A 132 -22.42 -14.80 -8.58
CA LEU A 132 -21.15 -15.53 -8.65
C LEU A 132 -21.17 -16.76 -7.73
N VAL A 133 -21.53 -16.55 -6.46
CA VAL A 133 -21.60 -17.63 -5.45
C VAL A 133 -22.58 -18.70 -5.88
N THR A 134 -23.77 -18.29 -6.33
CA THR A 134 -24.80 -19.18 -6.85
C THR A 134 -24.31 -20.04 -8.01
N THR A 135 -23.53 -19.46 -8.93
CA THR A 135 -22.96 -20.20 -10.08
C THR A 135 -21.93 -21.22 -9.65
N ILE A 136 -21.07 -20.89 -8.68
CA ILE A 136 -20.04 -21.80 -8.15
C ILE A 136 -20.70 -22.97 -7.42
N VAL A 137 -21.69 -22.70 -6.56
CA VAL A 137 -22.41 -23.75 -5.81
C VAL A 137 -23.22 -24.65 -6.74
N ALA A 138 -23.87 -24.07 -7.77
CA ALA A 138 -24.57 -24.86 -8.78
C ALA A 138 -23.63 -25.82 -9.52
N GLY A 139 -22.46 -25.32 -9.93
CA GLY A 139 -21.43 -26.13 -10.60
C GLY A 139 -20.84 -27.22 -9.71
N ALA A 140 -20.58 -26.92 -8.44
CA ALA A 140 -20.05 -27.88 -7.46
C ALA A 140 -21.05 -29.00 -7.13
N ASN A 141 -22.35 -28.69 -7.10
CA ASN A 141 -23.41 -29.65 -6.76
C ASN A 141 -24.00 -30.37 -7.98
N GLY A 142 -23.42 -30.22 -9.17
CA GLY A 142 -23.89 -30.87 -10.40
C GLY A 142 -25.32 -30.46 -10.80
N VAL A 143 -25.75 -29.27 -10.37
CA VAL A 143 -27.11 -28.79 -10.57
C VAL A 143 -27.27 -28.24 -11.99
N LEU A 144 -28.32 -28.68 -12.70
CA LEU A 144 -28.57 -28.28 -14.07
C LEU A 144 -28.88 -26.77 -14.20
N PRO A 145 -28.49 -26.13 -15.33
CA PRO A 145 -28.87 -24.75 -15.63
C PRO A 145 -30.39 -24.57 -15.53
N GLY A 146 -30.86 -23.68 -14.66
CA GLY A 146 -32.29 -23.41 -14.46
C GLY A 146 -32.88 -23.86 -13.12
N THR A 147 -32.12 -24.56 -12.28
CA THR A 147 -32.53 -24.85 -10.90
C THR A 147 -32.36 -23.59 -10.04
N LYS A 148 -33.42 -23.17 -9.35
CA LYS A 148 -33.41 -21.97 -8.51
C LYS A 148 -32.69 -22.25 -7.19
N LEU A 149 -31.39 -21.99 -7.14
CA LEU A 149 -30.67 -21.88 -5.88
C LEU A 149 -30.94 -20.51 -5.22
N PRO A 150 -30.82 -20.41 -3.88
CA PRO A 150 -30.90 -19.13 -3.19
C PRO A 150 -29.80 -18.19 -3.72
N ASN A 151 -30.20 -16.98 -4.08
CA ASN A 151 -29.28 -15.96 -4.56
C ASN A 151 -28.54 -15.34 -3.36
N VAL A 152 -27.22 -15.26 -3.42
CA VAL A 152 -26.38 -14.71 -2.35
C VAL A 152 -25.78 -13.38 -2.84
N PRO A 153 -26.36 -12.22 -2.47
CA PRO A 153 -25.84 -10.94 -2.90
C PRO A 153 -24.46 -10.68 -2.31
N CYS A 154 -23.54 -10.16 -3.12
CA CYS A 154 -22.15 -9.98 -2.73
C CYS A 154 -21.62 -8.65 -3.26
N ILE A 155 -20.82 -7.96 -2.46
CA ILE A 155 -20.05 -6.78 -2.85
C ILE A 155 -18.61 -6.96 -2.37
N GLY A 156 -17.66 -6.53 -3.19
CA GLY A 156 -16.25 -6.65 -2.85
C GLY A 156 -15.40 -5.60 -3.55
N VAL A 157 -14.26 -5.30 -2.92
CA VAL A 157 -13.22 -4.42 -3.45
C VAL A 157 -11.89 -5.16 -3.37
N SER A 158 -11.09 -5.02 -4.42
CA SER A 158 -9.74 -5.55 -4.54
C SER A 158 -8.76 -4.39 -4.70
N ILE A 159 -7.62 -4.48 -4.04
CA ILE A 159 -6.56 -3.47 -4.05
C ILE A 159 -5.29 -4.08 -4.65
N GLU A 160 -4.73 -3.43 -5.67
CA GLU A 160 -3.51 -3.86 -6.36
C GLU A 160 -2.27 -3.42 -5.57
N MET A 161 -1.84 -4.29 -4.65
CA MET A 161 -0.69 -4.00 -3.79
C MET A 161 0.61 -3.81 -4.57
N ASP A 162 0.84 -4.55 -5.65
CA ASP A 162 2.07 -4.44 -6.45
C ASP A 162 2.26 -3.03 -7.01
N ARG A 163 1.17 -2.41 -7.47
CA ARG A 163 1.18 -1.02 -7.96
C ARG A 163 1.39 -0.02 -6.83
N ILE A 164 0.78 -0.24 -5.67
CA ILE A 164 1.02 0.59 -4.47
C ILE A 164 2.50 0.53 -4.08
N PHE A 165 3.09 -0.67 -4.04
CA PHE A 165 4.51 -0.83 -3.74
C PHE A 165 5.38 -0.14 -4.80
N ALA A 166 5.09 -0.26 -6.09
CA ALA A 166 5.84 0.44 -7.13
C ALA A 166 5.81 1.98 -6.98
N LEU A 167 4.71 2.54 -6.46
CA LEU A 167 4.57 3.99 -6.23
C LEU A 167 5.18 4.47 -4.91
N VAL A 168 5.09 3.66 -3.86
CA VAL A 168 5.54 4.01 -2.51
C VAL A 168 7.03 3.69 -2.30
N TRP A 169 7.52 2.58 -2.85
CA TRP A 169 8.88 2.11 -2.64
C TRP A 169 9.97 3.13 -3.04
N PRO A 170 9.90 3.80 -4.20
CA PRO A 170 10.90 4.82 -4.55
C PRO A 170 10.93 5.98 -3.54
N LYS A 171 9.76 6.45 -3.10
CA LYS A 171 9.62 7.51 -2.08
C LYS A 171 10.13 7.07 -0.71
N LEU A 172 10.04 5.78 -0.40
CA LEU A 172 10.53 5.19 0.84
C LEU A 172 12.06 5.05 0.83
N VAL A 173 12.62 4.62 -0.30
CA VAL A 173 14.07 4.52 -0.51
C VAL A 173 14.75 5.89 -0.39
N GLU A 174 14.14 6.95 -0.93
CA GLU A 174 14.63 8.33 -0.77
C GLU A 174 14.71 8.78 0.69
N LYS A 175 13.85 8.25 1.56
CA LYS A 175 13.78 8.61 2.98
C LYS A 175 14.72 7.78 3.88
N SER A 176 15.52 6.87 3.31
CA SER A 176 16.35 5.88 4.02
C SER A 176 15.66 5.28 5.24
N VAL A 177 14.77 4.35 4.90
CA VAL A 177 13.98 3.58 5.84
C VAL A 177 14.79 2.35 6.23
N ARG A 178 15.17 2.29 7.50
CA ARG A 178 15.92 1.16 8.07
C ARG A 178 15.06 -0.09 8.02
N ALA A 179 15.70 -1.23 7.72
CA ALA A 179 15.04 -2.54 7.72
C ALA A 179 14.76 -3.07 9.13
N LYS A 180 15.57 -2.65 10.12
CA LYS A 180 15.40 -3.03 11.52
C LYS A 180 15.21 -1.79 12.39
N GLU A 181 14.35 -1.92 13.39
CA GLU A 181 14.06 -0.85 14.36
C GLU A 181 15.01 -0.87 15.57
N MET A 182 16.25 -1.36 15.38
CA MET A 182 17.23 -1.41 16.46
C MET A 182 17.65 0.00 16.86
N PHE A 183 17.60 0.29 18.15
CA PHE A 183 17.95 1.59 18.71
C PHE A 183 19.37 1.59 19.26
N VAL A 184 19.79 0.48 19.87
CA VAL A 184 21.12 0.35 20.47
C VAL A 184 21.81 -0.92 20.01
N TYR A 185 23.09 -0.80 19.71
CA TYR A 185 23.99 -1.92 19.46
C TYR A 185 25.03 -2.00 20.57
N VAL A 186 25.06 -3.10 21.32
CA VAL A 186 25.99 -3.29 22.44
C VAL A 186 27.28 -3.91 21.94
N ILE A 187 28.40 -3.27 22.27
CA ILE A 187 29.76 -3.62 21.85
C ILE A 187 30.58 -3.96 23.09
N SER A 188 31.23 -5.12 23.09
CA SER A 188 32.18 -5.52 24.14
C SER A 188 33.61 -5.18 23.72
N ALA A 189 34.31 -4.40 24.54
CA ALA A 189 35.71 -4.00 24.40
C ALA A 189 36.60 -4.70 25.46
N GLY A 190 36.65 -6.03 25.41
CA GLY A 190 37.48 -6.83 26.33
C GLY A 190 37.28 -8.33 26.21
N ASP A 191 38.26 -9.10 26.70
CA ASP A 191 38.35 -10.55 26.58
C ASP A 191 37.78 -11.32 27.79
N SER A 192 36.67 -10.88 28.39
CA SER A 192 36.01 -11.63 29.48
C SER A 192 34.65 -11.08 29.92
N LEU A 193 34.08 -10.12 29.17
CA LEU A 193 32.90 -9.38 29.64
C LEU A 193 31.56 -10.06 29.36
N LEU A 194 31.54 -11.31 28.89
CA LEU A 194 30.36 -12.01 28.36
C LEU A 194 29.08 -11.80 29.19
N GLU A 195 29.15 -12.08 30.48
CA GLU A 195 28.00 -12.01 31.38
C GLU A 195 27.51 -10.57 31.61
N GLU A 196 28.43 -9.61 31.62
CA GLU A 196 28.15 -8.21 31.95
C GLU A 196 27.42 -7.47 30.83
N TRP A 197 27.89 -7.59 29.57
CA TRP A 197 27.17 -6.95 28.46
C TRP A 197 25.89 -7.69 28.09
N ILE A 198 25.80 -9.02 28.31
CA ILE A 198 24.52 -9.73 28.18
C ILE A 198 23.53 -9.27 29.26
N GLY A 199 23.99 -9.07 30.50
CA GLY A 199 23.18 -8.47 31.57
C GLY A 199 22.65 -7.10 31.18
N LEU A 200 23.52 -6.23 30.63
CA LEU A 200 23.14 -4.92 30.14
C LEU A 200 22.11 -4.98 28.99
N VAL A 201 22.29 -5.90 28.04
CA VAL A 201 21.32 -6.12 26.95
C VAL A 201 19.95 -6.49 27.52
N ARG A 202 19.91 -7.39 28.53
CA ARG A 202 18.66 -7.77 29.19
C ARG A 202 18.00 -6.56 29.86
N GLU A 203 18.75 -5.79 30.65
CA GLU A 203 18.25 -4.57 31.33
C GLU A 203 17.64 -3.58 30.32
N LEU A 204 18.33 -3.35 29.20
CA LEU A 204 17.84 -2.45 28.15
C LEU A 204 16.56 -2.97 27.47
N ARG A 205 16.47 -4.29 27.24
CA ARG A 205 15.26 -4.92 26.67
C ARG A 205 14.09 -4.87 27.63
N GLU A 206 14.31 -5.14 28.91
CA GLU A 206 13.30 -5.00 29.97
C GLU A 206 12.80 -3.56 30.10
N ALA A 207 13.69 -2.58 29.87
CA ALA A 207 13.31 -1.18 29.78
C ALA A 207 12.58 -0.79 28.48
N GLY A 208 12.33 -1.72 27.55
CA GLY A 208 11.64 -1.48 26.28
C GLY A 208 12.51 -0.90 25.16
N VAL A 209 13.83 -0.88 25.34
CA VAL A 209 14.78 -0.44 24.31
C VAL A 209 15.12 -1.62 23.39
N LYS A 210 14.89 -1.48 22.08
CA LYS A 210 15.24 -2.49 21.08
C LYS A 210 16.77 -2.54 20.93
N THR A 211 17.42 -3.56 21.50
CA THR A 211 18.88 -3.71 21.53
C THR A 211 19.38 -5.01 20.91
N ASP A 212 20.46 -4.91 20.12
CA ASP A 212 21.13 -6.06 19.50
C ASP A 212 22.61 -6.12 19.89
N PHE A 213 23.23 -7.27 19.64
CA PHE A 213 24.60 -7.54 20.00
C PHE A 213 25.19 -8.68 19.15
N LEU A 214 26.53 -8.73 19.00
CA LEU A 214 27.16 -9.79 18.22
C LEU A 214 27.30 -11.08 19.03
N ALA A 215 26.50 -12.11 18.76
CA ALA A 215 26.50 -13.40 19.47
C ALA A 215 27.78 -14.25 19.23
N LYS A 216 28.92 -13.77 19.74
CA LYS A 216 30.20 -14.46 19.76
C LYS A 216 30.85 -14.23 21.12
N THR A 217 31.59 -15.24 21.61
CA THR A 217 32.26 -15.17 22.92
C THR A 217 33.37 -14.13 22.98
N LYS A 218 34.11 -13.93 21.87
CA LYS A 218 35.18 -12.93 21.73
C LYS A 218 35.05 -12.17 20.40
N PRO A 219 34.09 -11.25 20.29
CA PRO A 219 33.84 -10.54 19.05
C PRO A 219 34.92 -9.46 18.83
N LYS A 220 35.57 -9.45 17.66
CA LYS A 220 36.48 -8.36 17.29
C LYS A 220 35.73 -7.02 17.23
N LEU A 221 36.29 -5.95 17.80
CA LEU A 221 35.66 -4.63 17.83
C LEU A 221 35.23 -4.14 16.43
N SER A 222 36.09 -4.29 15.43
CA SER A 222 35.78 -3.91 14.05
C SER A 222 34.57 -4.64 13.48
N ALA A 223 34.41 -5.93 13.79
CA ALA A 223 33.26 -6.72 13.34
C ALA A 223 31.97 -6.32 14.06
N GLN A 224 32.05 -5.88 15.31
CA GLN A 224 30.90 -5.37 16.07
C GLN A 224 30.43 -4.03 15.53
N PHE A 225 31.35 -3.10 15.26
CA PHE A 225 31.01 -1.84 14.60
C PHE A 225 30.41 -2.09 13.22
N ALA A 226 31.02 -2.94 12.40
CA ALA A 226 30.49 -3.26 11.07
C ALA A 226 29.07 -3.87 11.12
N ALA A 227 28.76 -4.67 12.15
CA ALA A 227 27.43 -5.24 12.33
C ALA A 227 26.39 -4.17 12.74
N GLY A 228 26.73 -3.28 13.68
CA GLY A 228 25.85 -2.16 14.05
C GLY A 228 25.68 -1.14 12.91
N GLU A 229 26.72 -0.95 12.10
CA GLU A 229 26.69 -0.08 10.92
C GLU A 229 25.84 -0.67 9.79
N LYS A 230 25.89 -1.99 9.58
CA LYS A 230 25.03 -2.69 8.61
C LYS A 230 23.54 -2.49 8.88
N ASP A 231 23.16 -2.43 10.16
CA ASP A 231 21.78 -2.23 10.59
C ASP A 231 21.45 -0.74 10.83
N GLU A 232 22.39 0.18 10.51
CA GLU A 232 22.25 1.63 10.67
C GLU A 232 21.74 2.03 12.06
N VAL A 233 22.32 1.42 13.10
CA VAL A 233 21.89 1.65 14.49
C VAL A 233 22.38 3.04 14.97
N PRO A 234 21.54 3.86 15.62
CA PRO A 234 21.90 5.22 16.00
C PRO A 234 22.79 5.29 17.25
N PHE A 235 22.78 4.29 18.13
CA PHE A 235 23.63 4.26 19.32
C PHE A 235 24.45 2.98 19.39
N ALA A 236 25.75 3.14 19.56
CA ALA A 236 26.66 2.06 19.92
C ALA A 236 27.07 2.21 21.39
N VAL A 237 26.71 1.25 22.23
CA VAL A 237 27.08 1.24 23.66
C VAL A 237 28.27 0.32 23.85
N ILE A 238 29.40 0.88 24.26
CA ILE A 238 30.67 0.18 24.43
C ILE A 238 30.85 -0.14 25.92
N VAL A 239 31.04 -1.43 26.20
CA VAL A 239 31.33 -1.96 27.54
C VAL A 239 32.80 -2.38 27.56
N GLY A 240 33.65 -1.60 28.23
CA GLY A 240 35.05 -1.91 28.47
C GLY A 240 35.30 -2.31 29.93
N THR A 241 36.43 -2.97 30.18
CA THR A 241 36.78 -3.46 31.52
C THR A 241 37.04 -2.34 32.52
N GLU A 242 37.62 -1.22 32.06
CA GLU A 242 37.93 -0.06 32.91
C GLU A 242 36.64 0.70 33.27
N GLU A 243 35.80 1.02 32.29
CA GLU A 243 34.56 1.77 32.56
C GLU A 243 33.57 0.97 33.41
N LEU A 244 33.52 -0.35 33.23
CA LEU A 244 32.66 -1.22 34.03
C LEU A 244 33.07 -1.23 35.51
N GLY A 245 34.37 -1.18 35.81
CA GLY A 245 34.87 -1.08 37.18
C GLY A 245 34.43 0.20 37.91
N GLU A 246 34.17 1.26 37.15
CA GLU A 246 33.65 2.54 37.66
C GLU A 246 32.11 2.63 37.60
N GLY A 247 31.42 1.64 37.02
CA GLY A 247 29.97 1.63 36.83
C GLY A 247 29.47 2.49 35.65
N PHE A 248 30.35 2.83 34.72
CA PHE A 248 30.04 3.62 33.52
C PHE A 248 30.06 2.77 32.25
N VAL A 249 29.36 3.26 31.23
CA VAL A 249 29.41 2.74 29.86
C VAL A 249 29.67 3.90 28.89
N THR A 250 30.33 3.61 27.79
CA THR A 250 30.63 4.64 26.77
C THR A 250 29.58 4.56 25.66
N VAL A 251 28.78 5.60 25.50
CA VAL A 251 27.73 5.68 24.47
C VAL A 251 28.22 6.52 23.30
N LYS A 252 28.23 5.94 22.11
CA LYS A 252 28.59 6.64 20.87
C LYS A 252 27.36 6.83 20.00
N GLU A 253 26.98 8.08 19.77
CA GLU A 253 25.95 8.44 18.80
C GLU A 253 26.50 8.30 17.37
N GLN A 254 25.72 7.66 16.52
CA GLN A 254 26.00 7.43 15.11
C GLN A 254 24.90 8.09 14.30
N ARG A 255 25.27 9.03 13.44
CA ARG A 255 24.35 9.65 12.49
C ARG A 255 24.61 9.15 11.09
N TRP A 256 23.51 8.90 10.40
CA TRP A 256 23.46 8.33 9.07
C TRP A 256 22.78 9.34 8.16
N VAL A 257 23.45 9.72 7.07
CA VAL A 257 22.90 10.65 6.07
C VAL A 257 22.80 9.92 4.74
N VAL A 258 21.71 10.18 4.03
CA VAL A 258 21.45 9.59 2.72
C VAL A 258 22.14 10.46 1.67
N GLU A 259 23.21 9.96 1.06
CA GLU A 259 23.84 10.59 -0.10
C GLU A 259 23.51 9.75 -1.34
N GLY A 260 22.53 10.21 -2.13
CA GLY A 260 22.03 9.47 -3.29
C GLY A 260 21.24 8.22 -2.91
N ARG A 261 21.68 7.03 -3.35
CA ARG A 261 21.05 5.72 -3.04
C ARG A 261 21.73 4.96 -1.89
N LYS A 262 22.73 5.55 -1.23
CA LYS A 262 23.48 4.89 -0.15
C LYS A 262 23.43 5.74 1.11
N THR A 263 23.21 5.07 2.23
CA THR A 263 23.37 5.67 3.55
C THR A 263 24.86 5.71 3.88
N VAL A 264 25.39 6.90 4.15
CA VAL A 264 26.77 7.13 4.55
C VAL A 264 26.79 7.60 6.00
N LYS A 265 27.73 7.06 6.79
CA LYS A 265 27.94 7.48 8.16
C LYS A 265 28.54 8.87 8.17
N VAL A 266 27.95 9.79 8.94
CA VAL A 266 28.61 11.07 9.22
C VAL A 266 29.78 10.78 10.16
N GLU A 267 31.00 11.01 9.70
CA GLU A 267 32.19 10.88 10.54
C GLU A 267 32.15 11.94 11.65
N SER A 268 31.76 11.53 12.84
CA SER A 268 31.94 12.33 14.05
C SER A 268 33.28 11.94 14.71
N ALA A 269 34.07 12.95 15.04
CA ALA A 269 35.29 12.80 15.87
C ALA A 269 34.98 12.46 17.33
N ASP A 270 33.70 12.25 17.66
CA ASP A 270 33.25 11.97 19.01
C ASP A 270 33.71 10.58 19.46
N LYS A 271 34.45 10.58 20.58
CA LYS A 271 34.97 9.39 21.23
C LYS A 271 33.92 8.70 22.10
N GLY A 272 32.74 9.30 22.25
CA GLY A 272 31.61 8.76 23.00
C GLY A 272 31.45 9.46 24.36
N THR A 273 30.21 9.52 24.83
CA THR A 273 29.84 10.10 26.12
C THR A 273 29.82 9.00 27.18
N LYS A 274 30.49 9.22 28.32
CA LYS A 274 30.39 8.31 29.46
C LYS A 274 29.04 8.53 30.17
N VAL A 275 28.24 7.47 30.25
CA VAL A 275 26.92 7.47 30.90
C VAL A 275 26.92 6.40 31.99
N ARG A 276 26.26 6.69 33.12
CA ARG A 276 26.14 5.74 34.22
C ARG A 276 25.23 4.58 33.81
N ARG A 277 25.61 3.32 34.10
CA ARG A 277 24.83 2.14 33.70
C ARG A 277 23.37 2.19 34.17
N SER A 278 23.14 2.64 35.41
CA SER A 278 21.79 2.73 36.00
C SER A 278 20.86 3.72 35.30
N GLU A 279 21.42 4.80 34.72
CA GLU A 279 20.66 5.89 34.10
C GLU A 279 20.62 5.76 32.56
N LEU A 280 21.30 4.75 32.01
CA LEU A 280 21.47 4.57 30.56
C LEU A 280 20.12 4.47 29.83
N ALA A 281 19.17 3.69 30.36
CA ALA A 281 17.88 3.50 29.72
C ALA A 281 17.06 4.79 29.65
N GLU A 282 17.07 5.58 30.73
CA GLU A 282 16.38 6.88 30.79
C GLU A 282 17.06 7.91 29.88
N TRP A 283 18.39 7.95 29.90
CA TRP A 283 19.19 8.81 29.04
C TRP A 283 18.92 8.55 27.55
N LEU A 284 18.86 7.28 27.15
CA LEU A 284 18.53 6.86 25.78
C LEU A 284 17.13 7.31 25.37
N LYS A 285 16.14 7.20 26.27
CA LYS A 285 14.76 7.64 26.02
C LYS A 285 14.61 9.16 25.99
N ALA A 286 15.45 9.90 26.71
CA ALA A 286 15.44 11.36 26.72
C ALA A 286 16.07 11.97 25.45
N THR A 287 16.79 11.18 24.65
CA THR A 287 17.47 11.69 23.45
C THR A 287 16.46 11.98 22.34
N GLY A 288 16.67 13.04 21.55
CA GLY A 288 15.77 13.40 20.45
C GLY A 288 15.58 12.29 19.38
N ALA A 289 16.57 11.41 19.23
CA ALA A 289 16.49 10.22 18.40
C ALA A 289 15.39 9.23 18.86
N TRP A 290 15.06 9.20 20.15
CA TRP A 290 13.97 8.39 20.68
C TRP A 290 12.59 8.95 20.28
N ALA A 291 12.41 10.27 20.37
CA ALA A 291 11.18 10.93 19.93
C ALA A 291 10.96 10.81 18.41
N GLU A 292 12.03 10.91 17.63
CA GLU A 292 11.97 10.70 16.19
C GLU A 292 11.59 9.25 15.83
N ARG A 293 12.03 8.27 16.63
CA ARG A 293 11.64 6.86 16.47
C ARG A 293 10.14 6.67 16.65
N GLU A 294 9.53 7.21 17.71
CA GLU A 294 8.07 7.10 17.90
C GLU A 294 7.33 7.68 16.70
N THR A 295 7.75 8.85 16.22
CA THR A 295 7.17 9.49 15.03
C THR A 295 7.31 8.63 13.76
N ARG A 296 8.45 7.94 13.59
CA ARG A 296 8.69 7.00 12.48
C ARG A 296 7.87 5.72 12.63
N GLU A 297 7.73 5.17 13.84
CA GLU A 297 6.88 4.00 14.12
C GLU A 297 5.41 4.26 13.74
N TRP A 298 4.90 5.51 13.80
CA TRP A 298 3.59 5.84 13.21
C TRP A 298 3.57 5.75 11.68
N ALA A 299 4.64 6.11 10.97
CA ALA A 299 4.70 6.01 9.51
C ALA A 299 4.79 4.54 9.03
N TYR A 300 5.58 3.71 9.72
CA TYR A 300 5.56 2.25 9.51
C TYR A 300 4.26 1.64 9.99
N GLY A 301 3.71 2.15 11.09
CA GLY A 301 2.46 1.76 11.69
C GLY A 301 1.27 1.99 10.77
N VAL A 302 1.21 3.10 10.02
CA VAL A 302 0.16 3.31 9.01
C VAL A 302 0.31 2.35 7.83
N LEU A 303 1.54 2.04 7.40
CA LEU A 303 1.78 1.06 6.33
C LEU A 303 1.48 -0.38 6.79
N PHE A 304 1.79 -0.69 8.05
CA PHE A 304 1.52 -1.96 8.70
C PHE A 304 0.06 -2.08 9.11
N LEU A 305 -0.64 -0.98 9.45
CA LEU A 305 -2.07 -0.92 9.71
C LEU A 305 -2.84 -1.06 8.40
N LEU A 306 -2.32 -0.56 7.27
CA LEU A 306 -2.84 -0.91 5.93
C LEU A 306 -2.64 -2.40 5.62
N LEU A 307 -1.56 -3.00 6.12
CA LEU A 307 -1.29 -4.44 6.01
C LEU A 307 -2.08 -5.29 7.04
N ILE A 308 -2.45 -4.75 8.19
CA ILE A 308 -3.33 -5.37 9.19
C ILE A 308 -4.78 -5.21 8.78
N PHE A 309 -5.18 -4.09 8.17
CA PHE A 309 -6.46 -3.96 7.47
C PHE A 309 -6.63 -5.06 6.43
N LYS A 310 -5.54 -5.58 5.83
CA LYS A 310 -5.59 -6.76 4.97
C LYS A 310 -5.93 -8.06 5.71
N ILE A 311 -5.63 -8.16 7.01
CA ILE A 311 -5.96 -9.33 7.85
C ILE A 311 -7.36 -9.14 8.47
N GLU A 312 -7.62 -7.99 9.08
CA GLU A 312 -8.89 -7.70 9.78
C GLU A 312 -10.08 -7.58 8.81
N LEU A 313 -9.87 -7.04 7.60
CA LEU A 313 -10.90 -6.99 6.57
C LEU A 313 -11.06 -8.34 5.83
N MET A 314 -10.05 -9.22 5.87
CA MET A 314 -10.21 -10.63 5.45
C MET A 314 -10.92 -11.47 6.50
N ASP A 315 -10.74 -11.17 7.80
CA ASP A 315 -11.42 -11.84 8.90
C ASP A 315 -12.88 -11.35 9.05
N GLU A 316 -13.17 -10.06 8.89
CA GLU A 316 -14.55 -9.55 8.89
C GLU A 316 -15.34 -9.95 7.63
N ILE A 317 -14.69 -10.13 6.47
CA ILE A 317 -15.34 -10.72 5.29
C ILE A 317 -15.52 -12.25 5.45
N SER A 318 -14.71 -12.91 6.28
CA SER A 318 -14.85 -14.34 6.61
C SER A 318 -15.84 -14.61 7.76
N ILE A 319 -16.26 -13.60 8.53
CA ILE A 319 -17.27 -13.69 9.61
C ILE A 319 -18.70 -13.36 9.08
N CYS A 320 -18.92 -13.47 7.77
CA CYS A 320 -20.24 -13.89 7.32
C CYS A 320 -20.41 -15.37 7.68
N ASP A 321 -20.80 -15.62 8.94
CA ASP A 321 -21.20 -16.90 9.50
C ASP A 321 -22.09 -17.66 8.51
N VAL A 322 -21.49 -18.61 7.83
CA VAL A 322 -22.18 -19.70 7.17
C VAL A 322 -22.55 -20.68 8.29
N ASP A 323 -23.62 -20.37 9.02
CA ASP A 323 -24.38 -21.35 9.79
C ASP A 323 -24.99 -22.35 8.79
N PHE A 324 -24.17 -23.30 8.34
CA PHE A 324 -24.57 -24.44 7.52
C PHE A 324 -24.25 -25.72 8.28
N LEU A 325 -24.87 -25.86 9.46
CA LEU A 325 -24.94 -27.08 10.25
C LEU A 325 -26.20 -27.01 11.13
N ASP A 326 -27.36 -26.92 10.50
CA ASP A 326 -28.67 -27.36 11.03
C ASP A 326 -29.74 -27.23 9.92
N LEU A 327 -29.65 -28.10 8.90
CA LEU A 327 -30.75 -28.53 8.02
C LEU A 327 -30.34 -29.73 7.15
#